data_AF-A0A3C0UWP6-F1
#
_entry.id   AF-A0A3C0UWP6-F1
#
_cell.length_a   1.000
_cell.length_b   1.000
_cell.length_c   1.000
_cell.angle_alpha   90.00
_cell.angle_beta   90.00
_cell.angle_gamma   90.00
#
_symmetry.space_group_name_H-M   'P 1'
#
loop_
_entity.id
_entity.type
_entity.pdbx_description
1 polymer ?
#
loop_
_entity_poly.entity_id
_entity_poly.type
_entity_poly.pdbx_seq_one_letter_code
_entity_poly.pdbx_strand_id
1 'polypeptide(L)'
;MESAFSQAPPGYRLIWSDEFNGATIDPANWGFDIGGSGWGNNELQYYTNRPENAFLTNGNLVIEARKESYEGRDYTSARLLTKGKRDFLFGRIDIRAKLPKGQGIWPALWSLGKNIDQVSWPACGEIDIMELLGHEPNKMYSTVHWAPPGGGSTNLPANYV
;
A
#
# COMPACT_ATOMS: atom_id res chain seq x y z
N MET A 1 1.35 -25.32 -7.30
CA MET A 1 2.51 -24.84 -6.52
C MET A 1 1.96 -24.30 -5.23
N GLU A 2 2.33 -24.89 -4.08
CA GLU A 2 2.08 -24.25 -2.79
C GLU A 2 2.90 -22.95 -2.69
N SER A 3 2.27 -21.90 -2.18
CA SER A 3 2.91 -20.62 -1.87
C SER A 3 4.00 -20.83 -0.82
N ALA A 4 5.22 -20.35 -1.06
CA ALA A 4 6.33 -20.39 -0.11
C ALA A 4 6.09 -19.55 1.17
N PHE A 5 4.93 -18.91 1.30
CA PHE A 5 4.51 -18.11 2.46
C PHE A 5 3.47 -18.82 3.34
N SER A 6 3.09 -20.07 3.04
CA SER A 6 2.10 -20.80 3.87
C SER A 6 2.63 -21.17 5.26
N GLN A 7 3.94 -21.05 5.52
CA GLN A 7 4.55 -21.29 6.81
C GLN A 7 5.36 -20.08 7.31
N ALA A 8 5.10 -19.70 8.57
CA ALA A 8 5.88 -18.67 9.24
C ALA A 8 7.34 -19.13 9.44
N PRO A 9 8.33 -18.22 9.32
CA PRO A 9 9.72 -18.57 9.57
C PRO A 9 9.94 -19.02 11.03
N PRO A 10 11.03 -19.77 11.32
CA PRO A 10 11.33 -20.19 12.68
C PRO A 10 11.31 -19.03 13.68
N GLY A 11 10.62 -19.24 14.82
CA GLY A 11 10.42 -18.20 15.84
C GLY A 11 9.24 -17.26 15.60
N TYR A 12 8.53 -17.39 14.47
CA TYR A 12 7.31 -16.66 14.18
C TYR A 12 6.09 -17.58 14.12
N ARG A 13 4.91 -17.02 14.40
CA ARG A 13 3.60 -17.66 14.19
C ARG A 13 2.80 -16.80 13.22
N LEU A 14 2.20 -17.42 12.21
CA LEU A 14 1.27 -16.74 11.31
C LEU A 14 0.02 -16.35 12.11
N ILE A 15 -0.29 -15.06 12.18
CA ILE A 15 -1.47 -14.53 12.88
C ILE A 15 -2.56 -14.02 11.93
N TRP A 16 -2.18 -13.69 10.70
CA TRP A 16 -3.08 -13.24 9.65
C TRP A 16 -2.39 -13.33 8.29
N SER A 17 -3.14 -13.67 7.25
CA SER A 17 -2.74 -13.54 5.85
C SER A 17 -3.96 -13.34 4.96
N ASP A 18 -3.72 -12.85 3.75
CA ASP A 18 -4.68 -12.88 2.66
C ASP A 18 -3.96 -13.39 1.41
N GLU A 19 -4.30 -14.61 1.00
CA GLU A 19 -3.71 -15.27 -0.17
C GLU A 19 -4.49 -14.95 -1.46
N PHE A 20 -5.51 -14.09 -1.40
CA PHE A 20 -6.29 -13.62 -2.56
C PHE A 20 -6.90 -14.73 -3.42
N ASN A 21 -7.21 -15.89 -2.82
CA ASN A 21 -7.83 -17.04 -3.48
C ASN A 21 -9.37 -16.92 -3.60
N GLY A 22 -9.97 -15.90 -3.01
CA GLY A 22 -11.40 -15.63 -3.09
C GLY A 22 -11.83 -15.13 -4.47
N ALA A 23 -13.15 -15.06 -4.68
CA ALA A 23 -13.72 -14.49 -5.91
C ALA A 23 -13.69 -12.94 -5.91
N THR A 24 -13.68 -12.34 -4.72
CA THR A 24 -13.70 -10.88 -4.52
C THR A 24 -12.77 -10.51 -3.37
N ILE A 25 -12.34 -9.25 -3.35
CA ILE A 25 -11.55 -8.67 -2.25
C ILE A 25 -12.40 -8.75 -0.97
N ASP A 26 -11.85 -9.33 0.09
CA ASP A 26 -12.58 -9.57 1.34
C ASP A 26 -12.80 -8.24 2.10
N PRO A 27 -14.05 -7.77 2.25
CA PRO A 27 -14.34 -6.54 2.98
C PRO A 27 -14.10 -6.68 4.49
N ALA A 28 -13.91 -7.87 5.04
CA ALA A 28 -13.47 -8.05 6.42
C ALA A 28 -11.98 -7.72 6.61
N ASN A 29 -11.18 -7.75 5.54
CA ASN A 29 -9.75 -7.45 5.56
C ASN A 29 -9.43 -6.06 4.99
N TRP A 30 -10.10 -5.66 3.90
CA TRP A 30 -9.69 -4.50 3.09
C TRP A 30 -10.81 -3.47 2.91
N GLY A 31 -10.51 -2.21 3.19
CA GLY A 31 -11.27 -1.04 2.75
C GLY A 31 -10.57 -0.32 1.59
N PHE A 32 -11.19 0.75 1.11
CA PHE A 32 -10.67 1.56 0.00
C PHE A 32 -10.69 3.03 0.36
N ASP A 33 -9.61 3.73 0.04
CA ASP A 33 -9.58 5.18 -0.03
C ASP A 33 -10.17 5.60 -1.38
N ILE A 34 -11.16 6.51 -1.36
CA ILE A 34 -11.87 6.95 -2.55
C ILE A 34 -11.66 8.45 -2.74
N GLY A 35 -11.23 8.85 -3.94
CA GLY A 35 -11.06 10.25 -4.29
C GLY A 35 -9.76 10.54 -5.04
N GLY A 36 -9.67 11.76 -5.54
CA GLY A 36 -8.49 12.28 -6.24
C GLY A 36 -8.15 13.68 -5.77
N SER A 37 -7.93 13.89 -4.47
CA SER A 37 -7.55 15.21 -3.91
C SER A 37 -6.05 15.52 -4.04
N GLY A 38 -5.26 14.58 -4.57
CA GLY A 38 -3.80 14.66 -4.65
C GLY A 38 -3.07 14.04 -3.46
N TRP A 39 -3.79 13.59 -2.42
CA TRP A 39 -3.28 12.73 -1.34
C TRP A 39 -2.03 13.25 -0.61
N GLY A 40 -1.86 14.57 -0.57
CA GLY A 40 -0.69 15.23 0.03
C GLY A 40 0.53 15.33 -0.90
N ASN A 41 0.50 14.68 -2.07
CA ASN A 41 1.64 14.51 -2.98
C ASN A 41 1.40 15.02 -4.40
N ASN A 42 0.32 15.77 -4.64
CA ASN A 42 -0.11 16.20 -5.98
C ASN A 42 -0.35 15.02 -6.94
N GLU A 43 -0.80 13.89 -6.39
CA GLU A 43 -1.16 12.70 -7.15
C GLU A 43 -2.28 12.98 -8.17
N LEU A 44 -2.16 12.40 -9.37
CA LEU A 44 -3.04 12.72 -10.50
C LEU A 44 -4.25 11.81 -10.62
N GLN A 45 -4.22 10.65 -9.99
CA GLN A 45 -5.26 9.64 -10.09
C GLN A 45 -6.42 9.90 -9.14
N TYR A 46 -7.60 9.41 -9.53
CA TYR A 46 -8.73 9.20 -8.66
C TYR A 46 -8.72 7.74 -8.19
N TYR A 47 -8.53 7.51 -6.88
CA TYR A 47 -8.66 6.17 -6.32
C TYR A 47 -10.13 5.74 -6.27
N THR A 48 -10.41 4.51 -6.70
CA THR A 48 -11.75 3.93 -6.72
C THR A 48 -11.76 2.54 -6.03
N ASN A 49 -12.95 2.00 -5.83
CA ASN A 49 -13.20 0.60 -5.48
C ASN A 49 -13.82 -0.18 -6.65
N ARG A 50 -13.68 0.32 -7.89
CA ARG A 50 -14.25 -0.30 -9.08
C ARG A 50 -13.46 -1.56 -9.47
N PRO A 51 -14.12 -2.60 -10.03
CA PRO A 51 -13.44 -3.81 -10.49
C PRO A 51 -12.42 -3.57 -11.61
N GLU A 52 -12.48 -2.43 -12.30
CA GLU A 52 -11.47 -2.01 -13.26
C GLU A 52 -10.14 -1.64 -12.59
N ASN A 53 -10.17 -1.20 -11.33
CA ASN A 53 -8.98 -0.73 -10.61
C ASN A 53 -8.49 -1.70 -9.53
N ALA A 54 -9.37 -2.53 -8.97
CA ALA A 54 -8.99 -3.54 -7.99
C ALA A 54 -9.81 -4.82 -8.16
N PHE A 55 -9.14 -5.94 -8.43
CA PHE A 55 -9.79 -7.23 -8.64
C PHE A 55 -8.86 -8.39 -8.30
N LEU A 56 -9.45 -9.57 -8.10
CA LEU A 56 -8.69 -10.80 -7.86
C LEU A 56 -8.61 -11.61 -9.15
N THR A 57 -7.42 -12.09 -9.48
CA THR A 57 -7.22 -13.02 -10.60
C THR A 57 -6.04 -13.94 -10.35
N ASN A 58 -6.23 -15.23 -10.64
CA ASN A 58 -5.21 -16.26 -10.50
C ASN A 58 -4.53 -16.32 -9.12
N GLY A 59 -5.29 -16.10 -8.04
CA GLY A 59 -4.75 -16.08 -6.67
C GLY A 59 -3.92 -14.84 -6.33
N ASN A 60 -4.14 -13.72 -7.05
CA ASN A 60 -3.45 -12.46 -6.78
C ASN A 60 -4.46 -11.32 -6.72
N LEU A 61 -4.20 -10.36 -5.83
CA LEU A 61 -4.76 -9.02 -5.95
C LEU A 61 -4.07 -8.28 -7.10
N VAL A 62 -4.88 -7.72 -7.99
CA VAL A 62 -4.44 -6.78 -9.02
C VAL A 62 -4.96 -5.40 -8.66
N ILE A 63 -4.03 -4.45 -8.54
CA ILE A 63 -4.31 -3.02 -8.49
C ILE A 63 -3.87 -2.45 -9.84
N GLU A 64 -4.81 -1.88 -10.59
CA GLU A 64 -4.58 -1.39 -11.94
C GLU A 64 -4.78 0.12 -12.03
N ALA A 65 -3.69 0.82 -12.33
CA ALA A 65 -3.73 2.23 -12.71
C ALA A 65 -4.13 2.33 -14.20
N ARG A 66 -5.14 3.14 -14.49
CA ARG A 66 -5.67 3.32 -15.85
C ARG A 66 -5.63 4.78 -16.24
N LYS A 67 -5.41 5.04 -17.53
CA LYS A 67 -5.60 6.37 -18.12
C LYS A 67 -7.03 6.45 -18.66
N GLU A 68 -7.89 7.13 -17.93
CA GLU A 68 -9.30 7.34 -18.27
C GLU A 68 -9.79 8.63 -17.60
N SER A 69 -10.73 9.32 -18.25
CA SER A 69 -11.38 10.48 -17.62
C SER A 69 -12.44 10.01 -16.63
N TYR A 70 -12.24 10.31 -15.35
CA TYR A 70 -13.14 9.91 -14.26
C TYR A 70 -13.12 10.95 -13.15
N GLU A 71 -14.30 11.46 -12.74
CA GLU A 71 -14.46 12.40 -11.62
C GLU A 71 -13.47 13.59 -11.66
N GLY A 72 -13.25 14.15 -12.86
CA GLY A 72 -12.36 15.30 -13.08
C GLY A 72 -10.86 14.98 -13.05
N ARG A 73 -10.47 13.70 -13.09
CA ARG A 73 -9.08 13.24 -13.23
C ARG A 73 -8.89 12.47 -14.53
N ASP A 74 -7.66 12.39 -15.00
CA ASP A 74 -7.26 11.68 -16.23
C ASP A 74 -6.70 10.28 -15.97
N TYR A 75 -6.61 9.90 -14.70
CA TYR A 75 -6.15 8.60 -14.27
C TYR A 75 -7.04 8.06 -13.15
N THR A 76 -7.18 6.75 -13.10
CA THR A 76 -7.82 6.04 -11.99
C THR A 76 -6.86 4.99 -11.45
N SER A 77 -7.02 4.62 -10.18
CA SER A 77 -6.27 3.55 -9.54
C SER A 77 -7.06 3.00 -8.34
N ALA A 78 -6.45 2.17 -7.50
CA ALA A 78 -7.02 1.78 -6.22
C ALA A 78 -5.98 1.90 -5.09
N ARG A 79 -6.46 2.26 -3.89
CA ARG A 79 -5.68 2.33 -2.65
C ARG A 79 -6.42 1.54 -1.58
N LEU A 80 -5.92 0.33 -1.32
CA LEU A 80 -6.49 -0.57 -0.33
C LEU A 80 -5.85 -0.34 1.03
N LEU A 81 -6.63 -0.51 2.09
CA LEU A 81 -6.18 -0.30 3.46
C LEU A 81 -6.86 -1.25 4.44
N THR A 82 -6.15 -1.61 5.50
CA THR A 82 -6.70 -2.44 6.59
C THR A 82 -7.26 -1.59 7.76
N LYS A 83 -7.28 -0.26 7.65
CA LYS A 83 -7.74 0.66 8.71
C LYS A 83 -9.14 0.29 9.19
N GLY A 84 -9.31 0.20 10.51
CA GLY A 84 -10.57 -0.21 11.15
C GLY A 84 -10.89 -1.71 11.04
N LYS A 85 -10.00 -2.52 10.45
CA LYS A 85 -10.20 -3.95 10.20
C LYS A 85 -9.09 -4.79 10.81
N ARG A 86 -7.84 -4.49 10.47
CA ARG A 86 -6.63 -5.15 10.98
C ARG A 86 -5.56 -4.10 11.29
N ASP A 87 -4.97 -4.20 12.47
CA ASP A 87 -3.80 -3.45 12.89
C ASP A 87 -2.82 -4.39 13.59
N PHE A 88 -1.53 -4.10 13.44
CA PHE A 88 -0.46 -4.93 13.96
C PHE A 88 0.46 -4.08 14.82
N LEU A 89 0.84 -4.63 15.98
CA LEU A 89 1.90 -4.09 16.81
C LEU A 89 3.01 -5.13 16.88
N PHE A 90 4.17 -4.75 16.32
CA PHE A 90 5.33 -5.63 16.12
C PHE A 90 5.05 -6.81 15.19
N GLY A 91 6.10 -7.57 14.91
CA GLY A 91 6.05 -8.78 14.10
C GLY A 91 6.80 -8.62 12.78
N ARG A 92 6.46 -9.50 11.84
CA ARG A 92 7.03 -9.56 10.50
C ARG A 92 5.88 -9.49 9.50
N ILE A 93 6.03 -8.61 8.52
CA ILE A 93 5.10 -8.46 7.40
C ILE A 93 5.85 -8.88 6.15
N ASP A 94 5.34 -9.90 5.45
CA ASP A 94 5.83 -10.32 4.14
C ASP A 94 4.77 -9.97 3.10
N ILE A 95 5.16 -9.28 2.02
CA ILE A 95 4.30 -9.00 0.87
C ILE A 95 5.03 -9.46 -0.39
N ARG A 96 4.38 -10.30 -1.19
CA ARG A 96 4.92 -10.75 -2.48
C ARG A 96 4.15 -10.06 -3.61
N ALA A 97 4.83 -9.15 -4.32
CA ALA A 97 4.23 -8.39 -5.41
C ALA A 97 5.11 -8.37 -6.66
N LYS A 98 4.47 -8.25 -7.83
CA LYS A 98 5.12 -7.86 -9.08
C LYS A 98 4.73 -6.41 -9.37
N LEU A 99 5.72 -5.55 -9.59
CA LEU A 99 5.49 -4.10 -9.69
C LEU A 99 5.34 -3.65 -11.15
N PRO A 100 4.50 -2.63 -11.41
CA PRO A 100 4.42 -2.00 -12.72
C PRO A 100 5.67 -1.17 -13.04
N LYS A 101 5.85 -0.85 -14.33
CA LYS A 101 6.89 0.06 -14.83
C LYS A 101 6.25 1.12 -15.72
N GLY A 102 6.86 2.29 -15.78
CA GLY A 102 6.39 3.41 -16.60
C GLY A 102 6.62 4.76 -15.93
N GLN A 103 6.79 5.81 -16.75
CA GLN A 103 6.89 7.18 -16.26
C GLN A 103 5.63 7.56 -15.48
N GLY A 104 5.80 8.16 -14.30
CA GLY A 104 4.71 8.65 -13.45
C GLY A 104 4.00 7.57 -12.61
N ILE A 105 4.35 6.29 -12.76
CA ILE A 105 3.81 5.21 -11.93
C ILE A 105 4.58 5.13 -10.61
N TRP A 106 3.85 5.07 -9.50
CA TRP A 106 4.40 5.01 -8.14
C TRP A 106 3.64 3.98 -7.30
N PRO A 107 3.98 2.68 -7.39
CA PRO A 107 3.44 1.67 -6.50
C PRO A 107 4.07 1.79 -5.11
N ALA A 108 3.23 1.71 -4.07
CA ALA A 108 3.65 1.73 -2.68
C ALA A 108 3.00 0.58 -1.89
N LEU A 109 3.79 -0.06 -1.04
CA LEU A 109 3.37 -0.99 -0.01
C LEU A 109 3.90 -0.45 1.32
N TRP A 110 3.00 0.03 2.16
CA TRP A 110 3.35 0.87 3.29
C TRP A 110 2.32 0.74 4.40
N SER A 111 2.60 1.37 5.54
CA SER A 111 1.74 1.33 6.71
C SER A 111 1.75 2.66 7.46
N LEU A 112 0.64 2.95 8.14
CA LEU A 112 0.46 4.11 8.99
C LEU A 112 0.12 3.70 10.42
N GLY A 113 0.46 4.55 11.37
CA GLY A 113 -0.03 4.41 12.74
C GLY A 113 -1.56 4.40 12.81
N LYS A 114 -2.12 3.43 13.53
CA LYS A 114 -3.57 3.34 13.81
C LYS A 114 -4.13 4.63 14.44
N ASN A 115 -3.28 5.37 15.15
CA ASN A 115 -3.62 6.62 15.81
C ASN A 115 -3.64 7.86 14.88
N ILE A 116 -3.62 7.67 13.55
CA ILE A 116 -3.61 8.77 12.58
C ILE A 116 -4.77 9.76 12.78
N ASP A 117 -5.96 9.31 13.19
CA ASP A 117 -7.11 10.19 13.40
C ASP A 117 -7.00 11.02 14.69
N GLN A 118 -6.05 10.68 15.57
CA GLN A 118 -5.83 11.34 16.86
C GLN A 118 -4.66 12.32 16.81
N VAL A 119 -3.58 11.97 16.10
CA VAL A 119 -2.34 12.77 16.10
C VAL A 119 -1.92 13.28 14.72
N SER A 120 -2.59 12.84 13.66
CA SER A 120 -2.27 13.14 12.27
C SER A 120 -0.88 12.68 11.82
N TRP A 121 -0.65 12.71 10.52
CA TRP A 121 0.68 12.56 9.95
C TRP A 121 1.52 13.83 10.20
N PRO A 122 2.84 13.73 10.45
CA PRO A 122 3.65 12.51 10.56
C PRO A 122 3.73 11.94 11.99
N ALA A 123 3.01 12.52 12.96
CA ALA A 123 3.09 12.11 14.35
C ALA A 123 2.55 10.69 14.61
N CYS A 124 1.68 10.17 13.74
CA CYS A 124 1.23 8.78 13.80
C CYS A 124 2.31 7.78 13.35
N GLY A 125 3.33 8.25 12.64
CA GLY A 125 4.34 7.40 12.02
C GLY A 125 3.87 6.76 10.71
N GLU A 126 4.84 6.52 9.83
CA GLU A 126 4.69 5.84 8.55
C GLU A 126 5.89 4.92 8.33
N ILE A 127 5.63 3.71 7.81
CA ILE A 127 6.68 2.78 7.39
C ILE A 127 6.36 2.36 5.95
N ASP A 128 7.19 2.83 5.03
CA ASP A 128 7.20 2.46 3.63
C ASP A 128 8.05 1.21 3.47
N ILE A 129 7.39 0.06 3.42
CA ILE A 129 8.04 -1.25 3.27
C ILE A 129 8.69 -1.31 1.89
N MET A 130 7.97 -0.85 0.86
CA MET A 130 8.44 -0.80 -0.50
C MET A 130 7.74 0.34 -1.24
N GLU A 131 8.54 1.22 -1.82
CA GLU A 131 8.14 2.15 -2.87
C GLU A 131 9.05 1.98 -4.08
N LEU A 132 8.51 2.29 -5.26
CA LEU A 132 9.27 2.28 -6.50
C LEU A 132 8.83 3.44 -7.38
N LEU A 133 9.77 4.04 -8.09
CA LEU A 133 9.48 4.97 -9.17
C LEU A 133 9.49 4.21 -10.48
N GLY A 134 8.37 4.19 -11.21
CA GLY A 134 8.19 3.32 -12.38
C GLY A 134 9.18 3.56 -13.53
N HIS A 135 9.86 4.71 -13.54
CA HIS A 135 10.94 5.02 -14.50
C HIS A 135 12.32 4.52 -14.04
N GLU A 136 12.46 4.10 -12.79
CA GLU A 136 13.62 3.42 -12.20
C GLU A 136 13.21 2.00 -11.72
N PRO A 137 12.76 1.09 -12.60
CA PRO A 137 12.09 -0.16 -12.20
C PRO A 137 12.98 -1.17 -11.46
N ASN A 138 14.29 -0.92 -11.37
CA ASN A 138 15.26 -1.74 -10.66
C ASN A 138 15.71 -1.09 -9.34
N LYS A 139 14.98 -0.10 -8.85
CA LYS A 139 15.31 0.59 -7.61
C LYS A 139 14.09 0.64 -6.70
N MET A 140 14.31 0.19 -5.48
CA MET A 140 13.32 0.22 -4.40
C MET A 140 13.77 1.21 -3.34
N TYR A 141 12.78 1.90 -2.78
CA TYR A 141 12.92 2.76 -1.62
C TYR A 141 12.16 2.14 -0.45
N SER A 142 12.76 2.15 0.74
CA SER A 142 12.07 1.88 1.99
C SER A 142 12.34 3.06 2.92
N THR A 143 11.30 3.63 3.49
CA THR A 143 11.41 4.88 4.25
C THR A 143 10.61 4.76 5.54
N VAL A 144 11.05 5.45 6.59
CA VAL A 144 10.27 5.63 7.81
C VAL A 144 10.06 7.12 8.01
N HIS A 145 8.81 7.55 8.27
CA HIS A 145 8.48 8.94 8.59
C HIS A 145 7.95 9.06 10.02
N TRP A 146 8.33 10.14 10.72
CA TRP A 146 7.84 10.45 12.06
C TRP A 146 7.93 11.96 12.37
N ALA A 147 7.31 12.37 13.48
CA ALA A 147 7.49 13.71 14.06
C ALA A 147 8.44 13.66 15.26
N PRO A 148 9.52 14.46 15.30
CA PRO A 148 10.37 14.58 16.49
C PRO A 148 9.69 15.44 17.58
N PRO A 149 10.22 15.44 18.82
CA PRO A 149 9.80 16.40 19.85
C PRO A 149 9.93 17.83 19.32
N GLY A 150 8.83 18.60 19.34
CA GLY A 150 8.76 19.94 18.73
C GLY A 150 8.02 20.00 17.39
N GLY A 151 7.62 18.85 16.83
CA GLY A 151 6.84 18.77 15.59
C GLY A 151 7.69 18.77 14.32
N GLY A 152 7.04 18.97 13.17
CA GLY A 152 7.67 18.84 11.86
C GLY A 152 7.71 17.39 11.34
N SER A 153 8.12 17.23 10.07
CA SER A 153 8.29 15.94 9.43
C SER A 153 9.76 15.56 9.36
N THR A 154 10.07 14.32 9.73
CA THR A 154 11.40 13.72 9.61
C THR A 154 11.27 12.36 8.95
N ASN A 155 12.24 11.99 8.10
CA ASN A 155 12.26 10.73 7.40
C ASN A 155 13.66 10.09 7.40
N LEU A 156 13.70 8.75 7.35
CA LEU A 156 14.91 7.95 7.23
C LEU A 156 14.78 7.00 6.03
N PRO A 157 15.43 7.29 4.90
CA PRO A 157 15.35 6.45 3.71
C PRO A 157 16.43 5.36 3.68
N ALA A 158 16.13 4.25 3.02
CA ALA A 158 17.05 3.21 2.58
C ALA A 158 16.73 2.84 1.13
N ASN A 159 17.77 2.66 0.31
CA ASN A 159 17.61 2.38 -1.11
C ASN A 159 18.21 1.01 -1.45
N TYR A 160 17.53 0.25 -2.30
CA TYR A 160 17.97 -1.07 -2.75
C TYR A 160 17.98 -1.11 -4.28
N VAL A 161 19.00 -1.77 -4.86
CA VAL A 161 19.20 -1.96 -6.31
C VAL A 161 19.29 -3.46 -6.60
#